data_AF-A0A9P5D5P3-F1
#
_entry.id   AF-A0A9P5D5P3-F1
#
_cell.length_a   1.000
_cell.length_b   1.000
_cell.length_c   1.000
_cell.angle_alpha   90.00
_cell.angle_beta   90.00
_cell.angle_gamma   90.00
#
_symmetry.space_group_name_H-M   'P 1'
#
loop_
_entity.id
_entity.type
_entity.pdbx_description
1 polymer ?
#
loop_
_entity_poly.entity_id
_entity_poly.type
_entity_poly.pdbx_seq_one_letter_code
_entity_poly.pdbx_strand_id
1 'polypeptide(L)' 'MDVVRECAEAWERLITGKTAPGGISLANTTVAHSPNRIGSDQLPQLPPHEDLAPEKIDSSIDKWFFISGASA' A
#
# COMPACT_ATOMS: atom_id res chain seq x y z
N MET A 1 11.02 18.22 -9.10
CA MET A 1 10.46 17.80 -7.79
C MET A 1 8.93 17.70 -7.85
N ASP A 2 8.33 17.74 -9.04
CA ASP A 2 6.89 17.95 -9.19
C ASP A 2 6.05 16.67 -9.12
N VAL A 3 6.61 15.53 -9.54
CA VAL A 3 5.88 14.25 -9.53
C VAL A 3 5.49 13.84 -8.11
N VAL A 4 6.43 13.93 -7.16
CA VAL A 4 6.14 13.57 -5.75
C VAL A 4 5.04 14.47 -5.17
N ARG A 5 5.10 15.76 -5.47
CA ARG A 5 4.10 16.73 -5.03
C ARG A 5 2.73 16.45 -5.65
N GLU A 6 2.67 16.21 -6.96
CA GLU A 6 1.44 15.86 -7.67
C GLU A 6 0.80 14.58 -7.13
N CYS A 7 1.59 13.54 -6.89
CA CYS A 7 1.09 12.31 -6.27
C CYS A 7 0.58 12.53 -4.84
N ALA A 8 1.24 13.38 -4.06
CA ALA A 8 0.77 13.74 -2.72
C ALA A 8 -0.56 14.50 -2.77
N GLU A 9 -0.72 15.44 -3.71
CA GLU A 9 -1.99 16.15 -3.93
C GLU A 9 -3.11 15.20 -4.38
N ALA A 10 -2.81 14.23 -5.25
CA ALA A 10 -3.76 13.21 -5.67
C ALA A 10 -4.20 12.32 -4.50
N TRP A 11 -3.26 11.88 -3.65
CA TRP A 11 -3.56 11.12 -2.44
C TRP A 11 -4.41 11.93 -1.46
N GLU A 12 -4.12 13.21 -1.27
CA GLU A 12 -4.88 14.10 -0.38
C GLU A 12 -6.34 14.22 -0.84
N ARG A 13 -6.58 14.32 -2.16
CA ARG A 13 -7.94 14.31 -2.72
C ARG A 13 -8.65 12.98 -2.50
N LEU A 14 -7.94 11.86 -2.60
CA LEU A 14 -8.48 10.53 -2.33
C LEU A 14 -8.87 10.36 -0.86
N ILE A 15 -7.93 10.63 0.06
CA ILE A 15 -8.12 10.38 1.51
C ILE A 15 -9.16 11.32 2.15
N THR A 16 -9.45 12.45 1.52
CA THR A 16 -10.51 13.40 1.91
C THR A 16 -11.84 13.18 1.19
N GLY A 17 -11.96 12.14 0.36
CA GLY A 17 -13.21 11.80 -0.34
C GLY A 17 -13.56 12.72 -1.52
N LYS A 18 -12.62 13.56 -1.98
CA LYS A 18 -12.78 14.38 -3.20
C LYS A 18 -12.57 13.57 -4.49
N THR A 19 -12.30 12.28 -4.36
CA THR A 19 -12.12 11.33 -5.47
C THR A 19 -12.67 9.98 -5.02
N ALA A 20 -13.35 9.28 -5.93
CA ALA A 20 -13.93 7.98 -5.64
C ALA A 20 -12.80 6.96 -5.33
N PRO A 21 -12.88 6.20 -4.23
CA PRO A 21 -11.81 5.29 -3.82
C PRO A 21 -11.71 4.00 -4.64
N GLY A 22 -12.73 3.68 -5.44
CA GLY A 22 -12.81 2.40 -6.13
C GLY A 22 -12.79 1.24 -5.11
N GLY A 23 -11.78 0.39 -5.17
CA GLY A 23 -11.58 -0.75 -4.26
C GLY A 23 -10.62 -0.49 -3.10
N ILE A 24 -10.13 0.73 -2.92
CA ILE A 24 -9.13 1.05 -1.88
C ILE A 24 -9.82 1.21 -0.52
N SER A 25 -9.35 0.47 0.49
CA SER A 25 -9.74 0.74 1.88
C SER A 25 -9.03 1.98 2.40
N LEU A 26 -9.79 3.01 2.78
CA LEU A 26 -9.27 4.29 3.29
C LEU A 26 -9.27 4.38 4.83
N ALA A 27 -9.58 3.28 5.53
CA ALA A 27 -9.57 3.25 6.99
C ALA A 27 -8.18 3.61 7.53
N ASN A 28 -8.12 4.62 8.41
CA ASN A 28 -6.87 5.11 8.98
C ASN A 28 -7.10 5.64 10.39
N THR A 29 -6.04 5.81 11.18
CA THR A 29 -6.14 6.25 12.58
C THR A 29 -5.58 7.66 12.80
N THR A 30 -4.73 8.14 11.90
CA THR A 30 -3.90 9.33 12.10
C THR A 30 -4.26 10.53 11.23
N VAL A 31 -4.98 10.34 10.11
CA VAL A 31 -5.31 11.45 9.20
C VAL A 31 -6.55 12.16 9.73
N ALA A 32 -6.33 13.21 10.52
CA ALA A 32 -7.38 13.87 11.30
C ALA A 32 -8.57 14.38 10.47
N HIS A 33 -8.30 14.85 9.25
CA HIS A 33 -9.29 15.42 8.33
C HIS A 33 -9.84 14.39 7.31
N SER A 34 -9.48 13.12 7.44
CA SER A 34 -10.07 12.06 6.63
C SER A 34 -11.45 11.66 7.18
N PRO A 35 -12.49 11.58 6.35
CA PRO A 35 -13.80 11.06 6.76
C PRO A 35 -13.77 9.58 7.13
N ASN A 36 -12.74 8.83 6.73
CA ASN A 36 -12.56 7.42 7.03
C ASN A 36 -11.64 7.17 8.24
N ARG A 37 -11.39 8.21 9.04
CA ARG A 37 -10.64 8.06 10.27
C ARG A 37 -11.42 7.23 11.29
N ILE A 38 -10.84 6.11 11.71
CA ILE A 38 -11.39 5.23 12.73
C ILE A 38 -10.65 5.41 14.05
N GLY A 39 -11.39 5.36 15.16
CA GLY A 39 -10.83 5.33 16.51
C GLY A 39 -10.23 3.97 16.84
N SER A 40 -9.39 3.91 17.88
CA SER A 40 -8.78 2.66 18.33
C SER A 40 -9.82 1.58 18.70
N ASP A 41 -10.96 1.98 19.26
CA ASP A 41 -12.10 1.09 19.56
C ASP A 41 -12.79 0.50 18.32
N GLN A 42 -12.65 1.13 17.14
CA GLN A 42 -13.26 0.67 15.90
C GLN A 42 -12.30 -0.19 15.06
N LEU A 43 -11.04 -0.34 15.49
CA LEU A 43 -10.11 -1.25 14.84
C LEU A 43 -10.56 -2.69 15.06
N PRO A 44 -10.73 -3.49 13.99
CA PRO A 44 -10.91 -4.93 14.16
C PRO A 44 -9.68 -5.50 14.88
N GLN A 45 -9.88 -6.58 15.65
CA GLN A 45 -8.75 -7.24 16.30
C GLN A 45 -7.77 -7.75 15.23
N LEU A 46 -6.61 -7.09 15.15
CA LEU A 46 -5.52 -7.53 14.30
C LEU A 46 -4.88 -8.76 14.94
N PRO A 47 -4.52 -9.78 14.14
CA PRO A 47 -3.75 -10.91 14.64
C PRO A 47 -2.47 -10.43 15.34
N PRO A 48 -2.05 -11.09 16.43
CA PRO A 48 -0.75 -10.82 17.03
C PRO A 48 0.38 -11.14 16.04
N HIS A 49 1.55 -10.54 16.28
CA HIS A 49 2.74 -10.88 15.51
C HIS A 49 3.11 -12.36 15.72
N GLU A 50 3.47 -13.02 14.62
CA GLU A 50 4.00 -14.38 14.60
C GLU A 50 5.42 -14.36 14.00
N ASP A 51 6.39 -14.91 14.72
CA ASP A 51 7.78 -15.07 14.26
C ASP A 51 7.98 -16.53 13.79
N LEU A 52 7.59 -16.78 12.54
CA LEU A 52 7.68 -18.09 11.90
C LEU A 52 8.82 -18.07 10.88
N ALA A 53 9.45 -19.23 10.66
CA ALA A 53 10.37 -19.37 9.55
C ALA A 53 9.63 -19.10 8.22
N PRO A 54 10.28 -18.43 7.25
CA PRO A 54 9.66 -18.20 5.94
C PRO A 54 9.39 -19.55 5.25
N GLU A 55 8.28 -19.60 4.53
CA GLU A 55 7.93 -20.75 3.71
C GLU A 55 8.90 -20.95 2.55
N LYS A 56 8.87 -22.15 1.96
CA LYS A 56 9.67 -22.47 0.77
C LYS A 56 9.30 -21.52 -0.36
N ILE A 57 10.33 -20.93 -0.99
CA ILE A 57 10.18 -20.11 -2.19
C ILE A 57 10.12 -21.03 -3.40
N ASP A 58 9.26 -20.69 -4.36
CA ASP A 58 9.16 -21.40 -5.63
C ASP A 58 10.45 -21.26 -6.44
N SER A 59 10.94 -22.38 -7.00
CA SER A 59 12.22 -22.42 -7.71
C SER A 59 12.24 -21.64 -9.03
N SER A 60 11.09 -21.17 -9.54
CA SER A 60 11.09 -20.29 -10.72
C SER A 60 11.73 -18.93 -10.45
N ILE A 61 11.85 -18.51 -9.19
CA ILE A 61 12.57 -17.29 -8.79
C ILE A 61 14.07 -17.39 -9.11
N ASP A 62 14.64 -18.60 -9.17
CA ASP A 62 16.04 -18.82 -9.55
C ASP A 62 16.29 -18.61 -11.05
N LYS A 63 15.23 -18.48 -11.85
CA LYS A 63 15.32 -18.37 -13.31
C LYS A 63 15.95 -17.04 -13.72
N TRP A 64 17.02 -17.12 -14.50
CA TRP A 64 17.58 -15.96 -15.20
C TRP A 64 16.83 -15.66 -16.50
N PHE A 65 16.61 -14.37 -16.75
CA PHE A 65 15.99 -13.86 -17.97
C PHE A 65 17.06 -13.17 -18.82
N PHE A 66 17.25 -13.65 -20.04
CA PHE A 66 18.05 -12.99 -21.07
C PHE A 66 17.13 -12.15 -21.94
N ILE A 67 17.06 -10.84 -21.68
CA ILE A 67 16.22 -9.90 -22.42
C ILE A 67 17.13 -9.12 -23.39
N SER A 68 17.00 -9.38 -24.69
CA SER A 68 17.83 -8.73 -25.71
C SER A 68 17.62 -7.21 -25.72
N GLY A 69 18.73 -6.45 -25.66
CA GLY A 69 18.77 -4.98 -25.55
C GLY A 69 19.41 -4.44 -24.27
N ALA A 70 19.66 -5.29 -23.25
CA ALA A 70 20.33 -4.91 -22.00
C ALA A 70 21.83 -5.28 -21.92
N SER A 71 22.35 -5.94 -22.96
CA SER A 71 23.79 -6.06 -23.21
C SER A 71 24.03 -5.56 -24.64
N ALA A 72 25.06 -4.73 -24.80
CA ALA A 72 25.51 -4.20 -26.09
C ALA A 72 25.73 -5.30 -27.14
#